data_AF-A0AAA9Z4X0-F1
#
_entry.id   AF-A0AAA9Z4X0-F1
#
_cell.length_a   1.000
_cell.length_b   1.000
_cell.length_c   1.000
_cell.angle_alpha   90.00
_cell.angle_beta   90.00
_cell.angle_gamma   90.00
#
_symmetry.space_group_name_H-M   'P 1'
#
loop_
_entity.id
_entity.type
_entity.pdbx_description
1 polymer ?
#
loop_
_entity_poly.entity_id
_entity_poly.type
_entity_poly.pdbx_seq_one_letter_code
_entity_poly.pdbx_strand_id
1 'polypeptide(L)'
;MKIFPCFLVMATLLLVSAVELKKRNNHMNNFHQHFEIYNPKGLTVWYPKSPETVEFGVAVLLNPSPNSHIHHCYVCLNTTTASYGKFIIHDDNAVIRPKDYLEYQLSFRDSRGRISIEKGEFYVAGNRIFHRQEPCSSTTNTSTTKVELPRAASLQENINLLENIVNDVFHRCNNVTEISKNLYLNFRPAPNLDPRKLYEFTLNELQTMLPTINWNNALVHTFYYNDGVGFEVKNHIDKLKVLKLSRDFNRSAIRDWDDLEQSMNTSDNNEDYNDVFSSDSILP
;
A
#
# COMPACT_ATOMS: atom_id res chain seq x y z
N MET A 1 59.86 -11.47 38.72
CA MET A 1 59.36 -10.70 37.58
C MET A 1 58.02 -11.24 37.16
N LYS A 2 56.93 -10.51 37.46
CA LYS A 2 55.57 -10.79 36.99
C LYS A 2 54.97 -9.46 36.52
N ILE A 3 54.97 -9.27 35.22
CA ILE A 3 54.16 -8.32 34.46
C ILE A 3 53.83 -9.18 33.24
N PHE A 4 52.60 -9.64 33.01
CA PHE A 4 51.58 -8.94 32.25
C PHE A 4 50.28 -9.77 32.34
N PRO A 5 49.24 -9.27 33.04
CA PRO A 5 47.88 -9.59 32.62
C PRO A 5 46.98 -8.34 32.47
N CYS A 6 47.43 -7.15 32.86
CA CYS A 6 46.61 -5.93 32.80
C CYS A 6 46.43 -5.35 31.38
N PHE A 7 47.36 -5.58 30.46
CA PHE A 7 47.26 -4.97 29.12
C PHE A 7 46.22 -5.63 28.22
N LEU A 8 45.92 -6.92 28.41
CA LEU A 8 44.94 -7.65 27.60
C LEU A 8 43.50 -7.25 27.95
N VAL A 9 43.22 -6.99 29.23
CA VAL A 9 41.87 -6.60 29.68
C VAL A 9 41.52 -5.17 29.22
N MET A 10 42.50 -4.27 29.18
CA MET A 10 42.29 -2.91 28.69
C MET A 10 42.07 -2.86 27.17
N ALA A 11 42.73 -3.72 26.41
CA ALA A 11 42.51 -3.83 24.96
C ALA A 11 41.10 -4.36 24.63
N THR A 12 40.57 -5.30 25.42
CA THR A 12 39.20 -5.79 25.24
C THR A 12 38.14 -4.74 25.61
N LEU A 13 38.36 -3.92 26.64
CA LEU A 13 37.42 -2.84 26.99
C LEU A 13 37.38 -1.72 25.92
N LEU A 14 38.52 -1.41 25.30
CA LEU A 14 38.59 -0.42 24.22
C LEU A 14 37.95 -0.93 22.91
N LEU A 15 37.96 -2.24 22.67
CA LEU A 15 37.28 -2.83 21.50
C LEU A 15 35.75 -2.88 21.70
N VAL A 16 35.27 -3.15 22.92
CA VAL A 16 33.82 -3.14 23.21
C VAL A 16 33.24 -1.73 23.11
N SER A 17 33.94 -0.70 23.59
CA SER A 17 33.48 0.69 23.47
C SER A 17 33.51 1.20 22.02
N ALA A 18 34.47 0.76 21.19
CA ALA A 18 34.51 1.11 19.78
C ALA A 18 33.39 0.44 18.95
N VAL A 19 33.00 -0.78 19.31
CA VAL A 19 31.89 -1.50 18.65
C VAL A 19 30.53 -0.91 19.05
N GLU A 20 30.37 -0.48 20.30
CA GLU A 20 29.13 0.19 20.76
C GLU A 20 28.98 1.61 20.22
N LEU A 21 30.07 2.35 20.00
CA LEU A 21 30.02 3.65 19.32
C LEU A 21 29.71 3.52 17.82
N LYS A 22 30.04 2.40 17.18
CA LYS A 22 29.75 2.17 15.76
C LYS A 22 28.34 1.60 15.51
N LYS A 23 27.71 0.99 16.52
CA LYS A 23 26.32 0.47 16.43
C LYS A 23 25.25 1.56 16.60
N ARG A 24 25.63 2.79 16.95
CA ARG A 24 24.69 3.92 17.11
C ARG A 24 24.40 4.71 15.82
N ASN A 25 25.09 4.41 14.71
CA ASN A 25 24.98 5.18 13.45
C ASN A 25 24.27 4.47 12.29
N ASN A 26 23.69 3.29 12.49
CA ASN A 26 22.94 2.57 11.44
C ASN A 26 21.42 2.59 11.63
N HIS A 27 20.90 3.36 12.57
CA HIS A 27 19.52 3.84 12.51
C HIS A 27 19.49 5.13 11.70
N MET A 28 20.00 5.06 10.46
CA MET A 28 19.72 6.07 9.44
C MET A 28 18.24 5.95 9.09
N ASN A 29 17.45 6.57 9.96
CA ASN A 29 16.08 7.01 9.79
C ASN A 29 15.48 6.74 8.42
N ASN A 30 14.64 5.71 8.38
CA ASN A 30 13.68 5.42 7.31
C ASN A 30 12.61 6.53 7.15
N PHE A 31 12.81 7.74 7.67
CA PHE A 31 11.83 8.83 7.66
C PHE A 31 11.42 9.28 6.26
N HIS A 32 12.22 9.01 5.22
CA HIS A 32 11.78 9.18 3.83
C HIS A 32 10.50 8.39 3.51
N GLN A 33 10.15 7.36 4.30
CA GLN A 33 8.92 6.56 4.12
C GLN A 33 7.66 7.37 4.41
N HIS A 34 7.77 8.46 5.16
CA HIS A 34 6.66 9.33 5.52
C HIS A 34 6.41 10.45 4.50
N PHE A 35 7.27 10.56 3.48
CA PHE A 35 7.22 11.60 2.45
C PHE A 35 6.78 10.98 1.13
N GLU A 36 5.74 11.54 0.54
CA GLU A 36 5.33 11.25 -0.83
C GLU A 36 5.46 12.53 -1.65
N ILE A 37 6.32 12.49 -2.65
CA ILE A 37 6.65 13.64 -3.50
C ILE A 37 5.99 13.43 -4.86
N TYR A 38 5.37 14.48 -5.40
CA TYR A 38 4.59 14.39 -6.63
C TYR A 38 5.15 15.30 -7.73
N ASN A 39 5.18 14.79 -8.97
CA ASN A 39 5.46 15.52 -10.21
C ASN A 39 4.14 15.91 -10.89
N PRO A 40 3.94 17.16 -11.37
CA PRO A 40 4.88 18.30 -11.36
C PRO A 40 4.96 19.06 -10.05
N LYS A 41 3.98 18.91 -9.17
CA LYS A 41 3.93 19.54 -7.86
C LYS A 41 3.10 18.71 -6.88
N GLY A 42 3.47 18.76 -5.62
CA GLY A 42 2.79 18.13 -4.50
C GLY A 42 3.77 17.52 -3.51
N LEU A 43 3.50 17.72 -2.23
CA LEU A 43 4.15 17.03 -1.14
C LEU A 43 3.08 16.54 -0.16
N THR A 44 3.12 15.26 0.16
CA THR A 44 2.35 14.69 1.28
C THR A 44 3.31 14.19 2.34
N VAL A 45 3.07 14.57 3.59
CA VAL A 45 3.80 14.06 4.75
C VAL A 45 2.80 13.46 5.72
N TRP A 46 3.03 12.21 6.13
CA TRP A 46 2.14 11.51 7.05
C TRP A 46 2.89 10.91 8.23
N TYR A 47 2.22 10.82 9.38
CA TYR A 47 2.77 10.18 10.57
C TYR A 47 1.67 9.47 11.37
N PRO A 48 1.90 8.26 11.91
CA PRO A 48 0.91 7.57 12.75
C PRO A 48 0.49 8.40 13.97
N LYS A 49 -0.81 8.55 14.21
CA LYS A 49 -1.30 9.31 15.37
C LYS A 49 -1.22 8.44 16.64
N SER A 50 -0.43 8.91 17.61
CA SER A 50 -0.50 8.37 18.97
C SER A 50 -1.71 8.96 19.75
N PRO A 51 -2.20 8.28 20.81
CA PRO A 51 -3.25 8.83 21.66
C PRO A 51 -2.87 10.16 22.32
N GLU A 52 -1.59 10.34 22.67
CA GLU A 52 -1.10 11.49 23.43
C GLU A 52 -0.81 12.71 22.56
N THR A 53 -0.58 12.52 21.27
CA THR A 53 -0.29 13.59 20.30
C THR A 53 -1.58 14.27 19.83
N VAL A 54 -1.63 15.59 19.95
CA VAL A 54 -2.77 16.45 19.57
C VAL A 54 -2.51 17.31 18.34
N GLU A 55 -1.24 17.55 18.02
CA GLU A 55 -0.83 18.35 16.85
C GLU A 55 0.41 17.73 16.22
N PHE A 56 0.45 17.76 14.89
CA PHE A 56 1.60 17.36 14.08
C PHE A 56 1.94 18.50 13.12
N GLY A 57 3.21 18.82 12.97
CA GLY A 57 3.69 19.84 12.04
C GLY A 57 4.94 19.41 11.30
N VAL A 58 5.10 19.93 10.09
CA VAL A 58 6.27 19.71 9.24
C VAL A 58 6.85 21.05 8.81
N ALA A 59 8.17 21.16 8.89
CA ALA A 59 8.96 22.21 8.28
C ALA A 59 9.98 21.57 7.33
N VAL A 60 9.99 21.96 6.06
CA VAL A 60 10.92 21.48 5.04
C VAL A 60 11.76 22.64 4.54
N LEU A 61 13.05 22.41 4.39
CA LEU A 61 14.00 23.27 3.70
C LEU A 61 14.47 22.56 2.44
N LEU A 62 14.36 23.23 1.31
CA LEU A 62 14.76 22.69 0.01
C LEU A 62 16.10 23.30 -0.41
N ASN A 63 17.10 22.45 -0.66
CA ASN A 63 18.46 22.82 -1.04
C ASN A 63 19.04 23.97 -0.17
N PRO A 64 19.00 23.86 1.17
CA PRO A 64 19.51 24.92 2.04
C PRO A 64 20.99 25.17 1.77
N SER A 65 21.37 26.43 1.63
CA SER A 65 22.79 26.81 1.52
C SER A 65 23.41 26.85 2.91
N PRO A 66 24.55 26.18 3.14
CA PRO A 66 25.21 26.15 4.44
C PRO A 66 25.71 27.53 4.89
N ASN A 67 25.86 28.48 3.96
CA ASN A 67 26.33 29.84 4.23
C ASN A 67 25.21 30.87 4.35
N SER A 68 23.94 30.45 4.24
CA SER A 68 22.81 31.36 4.38
C SER A 68 22.37 31.41 5.85
N HIS A 69 22.49 32.57 6.49
CA HIS A 69 21.90 32.80 7.82
C HIS A 69 20.36 32.87 7.79
N ILE A 70 19.77 32.91 6.59
CA ILE A 70 18.32 32.95 6.38
C ILE A 70 17.92 31.64 5.71
N HIS A 71 17.39 30.72 6.50
CA HIS A 71 16.74 29.52 6.00
C HIS A 71 15.26 29.85 5.79
N HIS A 72 14.88 30.11 4.54
CA HIS A 72 13.47 30.25 4.18
C HIS A 72 12.81 28.88 4.27
N CYS A 73 11.77 28.75 5.10
CA CYS A 73 10.99 27.52 5.15
C CYS A 73 10.26 27.33 3.83
N TYR A 74 10.52 26.21 3.17
CA TYR A 74 9.90 25.88 1.89
C TYR A 74 8.47 25.39 2.07
N VAL A 75 8.25 24.45 2.99
CA VAL A 75 6.92 23.98 3.41
C VAL A 75 6.86 24.01 4.92
N CYS A 76 5.97 24.84 5.49
CA CYS A 76 5.77 24.96 6.95
C CYS A 76 4.28 24.87 7.25
N LEU A 77 3.83 23.69 7.67
CA LEU A 77 2.41 23.39 7.86
C LEU A 77 2.20 22.60 9.15
N ASN A 78 1.04 22.74 9.75
CA ASN A 78 0.60 21.96 10.89
C ASN A 78 -0.82 21.43 10.70
N THR A 79 -1.16 20.39 11.46
CA THR A 79 -2.49 19.82 11.53
C THR A 79 -2.77 19.28 12.93
N THR A 80 -4.02 19.42 13.36
CA THR A 80 -4.57 18.77 14.56
C THR A 80 -5.53 17.64 14.19
N THR A 81 -5.87 17.51 12.91
CA THR A 81 -6.81 16.50 12.42
C THR A 81 -6.05 15.26 11.97
N ALA A 82 -6.58 14.09 12.35
CA ALA A 82 -6.08 12.81 11.89
C ALA A 82 -7.17 12.04 11.15
N SER A 83 -6.75 11.38 10.08
CA SER A 83 -7.60 10.57 9.22
C SER A 83 -6.97 9.19 9.13
N TYR A 84 -7.78 8.14 9.25
CA TYR A 84 -7.33 6.75 9.15
C TYR A 84 -6.16 6.42 10.12
N GLY A 85 -6.19 6.98 11.33
CA GLY A 85 -5.15 6.75 12.34
C GLY A 85 -3.81 7.46 12.07
N LYS A 86 -3.75 8.39 11.11
CA LYS A 86 -2.54 9.14 10.75
C LYS A 86 -2.82 10.64 10.74
N PHE A 87 -1.83 11.44 11.12
CA PHE A 87 -1.76 12.83 10.70
C PHE A 87 -1.29 12.88 9.25
N ILE A 88 -1.93 13.73 8.45
CA ILE A 88 -1.61 13.87 7.03
C ILE A 88 -1.58 15.36 6.71
N ILE A 89 -0.48 15.82 6.15
CA ILE A 89 -0.27 17.19 5.67
C ILE A 89 -0.04 17.14 4.17
N HIS A 90 -0.73 18.01 3.45
CA HIS A 90 -0.62 18.15 2.00
C HIS A 90 -0.20 19.58 1.65
N ASP A 91 0.79 19.71 0.77
CA ASP A 91 1.12 20.94 0.07
C ASP A 91 1.03 20.69 -1.44
N ASP A 92 -0.03 21.21 -2.07
CA ASP A 92 -0.28 21.04 -3.51
C ASP A 92 0.64 21.85 -4.42
N ASN A 93 1.45 22.75 -3.86
CA ASN A 93 2.28 23.68 -4.60
C ASN A 93 3.79 23.43 -4.44
N ALA A 94 4.18 22.50 -3.58
CA ALA A 94 5.58 22.07 -3.44
C ALA A 94 6.11 21.46 -4.76
N VAL A 95 7.16 22.04 -5.32
CA VAL A 95 7.86 21.59 -6.53
C VAL A 95 9.22 21.04 -6.11
N ILE A 96 9.31 19.71 -5.97
CA ILE A 96 10.51 18.98 -5.57
C ILE A 96 10.93 18.04 -6.70
N ARG A 97 12.22 18.03 -7.05
CA ARG A 97 12.76 17.33 -8.23
C ARG A 97 13.74 16.23 -7.83
N PRO A 98 14.01 15.26 -8.73
CA PRO A 98 15.07 14.28 -8.50
C PRO A 98 16.39 14.98 -8.22
N LYS A 99 17.15 14.46 -7.25
CA LYS A 99 18.44 14.96 -6.76
C LYS A 99 18.39 16.24 -5.92
N ASP A 100 17.22 16.82 -5.69
CA ASP A 100 17.10 17.86 -4.66
C ASP A 100 17.48 17.30 -3.29
N TYR A 101 18.07 18.16 -2.46
CA TYR A 101 18.39 17.88 -1.07
C TYR A 101 17.32 18.48 -0.16
N LEU A 102 16.67 17.64 0.64
CA LEU A 102 15.70 18.07 1.64
C LEU A 102 16.32 17.94 3.03
N GLU A 103 16.20 19.01 3.81
CA GLU A 103 16.25 18.94 5.28
C GLU A 103 14.84 19.17 5.82
N TYR A 104 14.45 18.44 6.86
CA TYR A 104 13.13 18.61 7.46
C TYR A 104 13.14 18.50 8.97
N GLN A 105 12.08 19.04 9.55
CA GLN A 105 11.74 18.98 10.95
C GLN A 105 10.29 18.55 11.09
N LEU A 106 10.05 17.45 11.81
CA LEU A 106 8.74 17.04 12.29
C LEU A 106 8.56 17.56 13.71
N SER A 107 7.40 18.10 14.02
CA SER A 107 7.05 18.61 15.34
C SER A 107 5.77 17.95 15.82
N PHE A 108 5.74 17.57 17.08
CA PHE A 108 4.60 16.91 17.70
C PHE A 108 4.27 17.63 18.99
N ARG A 109 3.02 18.08 19.15
CA ARG A 109 2.53 18.60 20.42
C ARG A 109 1.72 17.53 21.11
N ASP A 110 2.01 17.29 22.38
CA ASP A 110 1.17 16.44 23.22
C ASP A 110 0.04 17.23 23.89
N SER A 111 -0.92 16.49 24.48
CA SER A 111 -2.04 17.08 25.23
C SER A 111 -1.64 17.97 26.42
N ARG A 112 -0.39 17.85 26.90
CA ARG A 112 0.17 18.69 27.98
C ARG A 112 0.89 19.92 27.44
N GLY A 113 0.88 20.12 26.12
CA GLY A 113 1.54 21.23 25.44
C GLY A 113 3.04 21.06 25.24
N ARG A 114 3.63 19.90 25.57
CA ARG A 114 5.04 19.62 25.32
C ARG A 114 5.25 19.38 23.83
N ILE A 115 6.34 19.94 23.29
CA ILE A 115 6.69 19.81 21.89
C ILE A 115 7.91 18.91 21.77
N SER A 116 7.80 17.82 21.02
CA SER A 116 8.94 17.02 20.56
C SER A 116 9.26 17.35 19.11
N ILE A 117 10.54 17.28 18.78
CA ILE A 117 11.05 17.61 17.45
C ILE A 117 11.92 16.47 16.95
N GLU A 118 11.63 15.99 15.74
CA GLU A 118 12.47 15.04 15.01
C GLU A 118 13.02 15.73 13.76
N LYS A 119 14.29 15.50 13.44
CA LYS A 119 14.95 16.11 12.28
C LYS A 119 15.57 15.04 11.40
N GLY A 120 15.68 15.33 10.11
CA GLY A 120 16.46 14.51 9.21
C GLY A 120 16.64 15.16 7.85
N GLU A 121 17.33 14.45 6.98
CA GLU A 121 17.75 14.94 5.68
C GLU A 121 17.86 13.79 4.68
N PHE A 122 17.62 14.07 3.40
CA PHE A 122 17.83 13.10 2.32
C PHE A 122 17.89 13.76 0.94
N TYR A 123 18.50 13.05 -0.01
CA TYR A 123 18.39 13.36 -1.44
C TYR A 123 17.16 12.69 -2.07
N VAL A 124 16.44 13.41 -2.90
CA VAL A 124 15.24 12.92 -3.58
C VAL A 124 15.62 11.94 -4.68
N ALA A 125 15.25 10.67 -4.50
CA ALA A 125 15.43 9.66 -5.53
C ALA A 125 14.33 9.78 -6.61
N GLY A 126 14.71 9.83 -7.89
CA GLY A 126 13.76 10.03 -8.99
C GLY A 126 12.70 8.93 -9.12
N ASN A 127 13.02 7.69 -8.74
CA ASN A 127 12.08 6.58 -8.68
C ASN A 127 11.09 6.65 -7.50
N ARG A 128 11.21 7.68 -6.64
CA ARG A 128 10.31 7.94 -5.50
C ARG A 128 9.50 9.22 -5.68
N ILE A 129 9.39 9.71 -6.91
CA ILE A 129 8.47 10.79 -7.28
C ILE A 129 7.28 10.20 -8.01
N PHE A 130 6.11 10.33 -7.40
CA PHE A 130 4.84 9.91 -7.96
C PHE A 130 4.40 10.89 -9.04
N HIS A 131 3.90 10.40 -10.16
CA HIS A 131 3.29 11.29 -11.14
C HIS A 131 1.86 11.57 -10.70
N ARG A 132 1.57 12.82 -10.35
CA ARG A 132 0.19 13.25 -10.13
C ARG A 132 -0.48 13.13 -11.49
N GLN A 133 -1.42 12.20 -11.62
CA GLN A 133 -2.30 12.22 -12.78
C GLN A 133 -2.96 13.59 -12.77
N GLU A 134 -2.75 14.37 -13.83
CA GLU A 134 -3.48 15.63 -13.98
C GLU A 134 -4.98 15.29 -13.86
N PRO A 135 -5.76 16.08 -13.10
CA PRO A 135 -7.19 15.99 -13.25
C PRO A 135 -7.46 16.18 -14.74
N CYS A 136 -8.07 15.17 -15.38
CA CYS A 136 -8.39 15.23 -16.79
C CYS A 136 -9.07 16.58 -17.03
N SER A 137 -8.39 17.49 -17.74
CA SER A 137 -8.99 18.74 -18.15
C SER A 137 -10.08 18.34 -19.14
N SER A 138 -11.31 18.21 -18.64
CA SER A 138 -12.49 18.20 -19.48
C SER A 138 -12.66 19.61 -20.03
N THR A 139 -11.78 19.99 -20.95
CA THR A 139 -12.01 21.10 -21.87
C THR A 139 -12.98 20.59 -22.92
N THR A 140 -14.24 20.41 -22.52
CA THR A 140 -15.32 20.23 -23.47
C THR A 140 -15.76 21.63 -23.91
N ASN A 141 -14.93 22.27 -24.73
CA ASN A 141 -15.45 23.29 -25.65
C ASN A 141 -16.20 22.54 -26.74
N THR A 142 -17.43 22.16 -26.45
CA THR A 142 -18.36 21.71 -27.48
C THR A 142 -19.65 22.47 -27.25
N SER A 143 -19.79 23.54 -28.03
CA SER A 143 -21.10 24.08 -28.38
C SER A 143 -21.88 22.94 -29.04
N THR A 144 -22.65 22.20 -28.24
CA THR A 144 -23.54 21.18 -28.76
C THR A 144 -24.97 21.60 -28.48
N THR A 145 -25.59 22.09 -29.55
CA THR A 145 -27.03 22.16 -29.75
C THR A 145 -27.68 20.91 -29.14
N LYS A 146 -28.55 21.12 -28.15
CA LYS A 146 -29.33 20.06 -27.50
C LYS A 146 -30.09 19.27 -28.56
N VAL A 147 -29.66 18.03 -28.79
CA VAL A 147 -30.51 16.96 -29.30
C VAL A 147 -30.51 15.91 -28.22
N GLU A 148 -31.61 15.81 -27.48
CA GLU A 148 -31.81 14.81 -26.43
C GLU A 148 -31.75 13.42 -27.04
N LEU A 149 -30.62 12.73 -26.86
CA LEU A 149 -30.55 11.29 -26.98
C LEU A 149 -31.23 10.67 -25.74
N PRO A 150 -31.97 9.55 -25.86
CA PRO A 150 -32.64 8.92 -24.73
C PRO A 150 -31.63 8.62 -23.61
N ARG A 151 -31.93 9.10 -22.40
CA ARG A 151 -31.10 9.04 -21.17
C ARG A 151 -30.43 7.68 -20.88
N ALA A 152 -30.97 6.57 -21.40
CA ALA A 152 -30.38 5.24 -21.28
C ALA A 152 -29.15 5.04 -22.20
N ALA A 153 -29.18 5.58 -23.42
CA ALA A 153 -28.06 5.48 -24.37
C ALA A 153 -26.85 6.29 -23.88
N SER A 154 -27.08 7.49 -23.32
CA SER A 154 -26.02 8.30 -22.72
C SER A 154 -25.43 7.68 -21.46
N LEU A 155 -26.21 6.90 -20.69
CA LEU A 155 -25.70 6.17 -19.53
C LEU A 155 -24.80 4.99 -19.95
N GLN A 156 -25.16 4.27 -21.01
CA GLN A 156 -24.35 3.17 -21.52
C GLN A 156 -23.01 3.66 -22.10
N GLU A 157 -23.01 4.80 -22.78
CA GLU A 157 -21.78 5.44 -23.27
C GLU A 157 -20.85 5.81 -22.12
N ASN A 158 -21.39 6.36 -21.03
CA ASN A 158 -20.62 6.68 -19.82
C ASN A 158 -20.07 5.43 -19.13
N ILE A 159 -20.83 4.34 -19.07
CA ILE A 159 -20.36 3.05 -18.53
C ILE A 159 -19.19 2.54 -19.38
N ASN A 160 -19.35 2.53 -20.71
CA ASN A 160 -18.30 2.07 -21.61
C ASN A 160 -17.04 2.93 -21.50
N LEU A 161 -17.19 4.26 -21.40
CA LEU A 161 -16.07 5.17 -21.19
C LEU A 161 -15.35 4.89 -19.86
N LEU A 162 -16.10 4.66 -18.78
CA LEU A 162 -15.51 4.35 -17.47
C LEU A 162 -14.76 3.03 -17.48
N GLU A 163 -15.33 1.99 -18.10
CA GLU A 163 -14.67 0.69 -18.26
C GLU A 163 -13.38 0.81 -19.07
N ASN A 164 -13.38 1.65 -20.12
CA ASN A 164 -12.19 1.93 -20.91
C ASN A 164 -11.12 2.68 -20.11
N ILE A 165 -11.51 3.67 -19.30
CA ILE A 165 -10.57 4.41 -18.42
C ILE A 165 -9.95 3.46 -17.39
N VAL A 166 -10.76 2.61 -16.73
CA VAL A 166 -10.24 1.67 -15.73
C VAL A 166 -9.32 0.64 -16.40
N ASN A 167 -9.66 0.13 -17.58
CA ASN A 167 -8.78 -0.74 -18.37
C ASN A 167 -7.46 -0.04 -18.73
N ASP A 168 -7.51 1.20 -19.20
CA ASP A 168 -6.34 1.97 -19.59
C ASP A 168 -5.43 2.26 -18.38
N VAL A 169 -5.99 2.62 -17.23
CA VAL A 169 -5.26 2.76 -15.97
C VAL A 169 -4.62 1.43 -15.55
N PHE A 170 -5.36 0.32 -15.61
CA PHE A 170 -4.84 -1.00 -15.26
C PHE A 170 -3.67 -1.42 -16.17
N HIS A 171 -3.74 -1.10 -17.45
CA HIS A 171 -2.66 -1.41 -18.40
C HIS A 171 -1.47 -0.44 -18.33
N ARG A 172 -1.70 0.85 -18.06
CA ARG A 172 -0.65 1.87 -18.02
C ARG A 172 0.09 1.95 -16.68
N CYS A 173 -0.50 1.47 -15.60
CA CYS A 173 0.11 1.50 -14.27
C CYS A 173 1.06 0.32 -13.99
N ASN A 174 1.37 -0.55 -14.96
CA ASN A 174 2.12 -1.76 -14.66
C ASN A 174 3.64 -1.63 -14.80
N ASN A 175 4.28 -1.41 -13.64
CA ASN A 175 5.33 -2.31 -13.13
C ASN A 175 4.73 -3.55 -12.39
N VAL A 176 3.43 -3.81 -12.52
CA VAL A 176 2.73 -4.94 -11.89
C VAL A 176 2.76 -6.14 -12.82
N THR A 177 3.77 -6.99 -12.66
CA THR A 177 3.65 -8.40 -13.01
C THR A 177 2.82 -9.10 -11.92
N GLU A 178 1.88 -9.97 -12.34
CA GLU A 178 1.18 -11.02 -11.55
C GLU A 178 -0.21 -10.74 -10.92
N ILE A 179 -1.07 -9.87 -11.47
CA ILE A 179 -2.51 -9.89 -11.09
C ILE A 179 -3.27 -10.87 -12.00
N SER A 180 -3.77 -11.96 -11.44
CA SER A 180 -4.56 -12.95 -12.19
C SER A 180 -5.97 -12.45 -12.49
N LYS A 181 -6.63 -13.09 -13.46
CA LYS A 181 -8.07 -12.91 -13.72
C LYS A 181 -8.91 -13.96 -12.98
N ASN A 182 -8.32 -14.62 -11.99
CA ASN A 182 -8.95 -15.71 -11.27
C ASN A 182 -9.67 -15.18 -10.02
N LEU A 183 -10.73 -15.88 -9.66
CA LEU A 183 -11.54 -15.69 -8.47
C LEU A 183 -11.82 -17.05 -7.84
N TYR A 184 -12.15 -17.05 -6.55
CA TYR A 184 -12.47 -18.25 -5.81
C TYR A 184 -13.90 -18.19 -5.29
N LEU A 185 -14.67 -19.24 -5.56
CA LEU A 185 -16.02 -19.46 -5.07
C LEU A 185 -15.98 -20.51 -3.96
N ASN A 186 -16.38 -20.08 -2.76
CA ASN A 186 -16.32 -20.86 -1.54
C ASN A 186 -17.54 -21.79 -1.41
N PHE A 187 -17.51 -22.90 -2.13
CA PHE A 187 -18.51 -23.97 -2.03
C PHE A 187 -17.91 -25.19 -1.34
N ARG A 188 -17.92 -25.22 0.00
CA ARG A 188 -17.45 -26.39 0.75
C ARG A 188 -18.61 -27.33 1.12
N PRO A 189 -18.56 -28.62 0.76
CA PRO A 189 -17.62 -29.26 -0.17
C PRO A 189 -17.98 -29.00 -1.64
N ALA A 190 -16.98 -28.88 -2.51
CA ALA A 190 -17.22 -28.74 -3.95
C ALA A 190 -17.86 -30.02 -4.49
N PRO A 191 -18.88 -29.94 -5.36
CA PRO A 191 -19.52 -31.12 -5.92
C PRO A 191 -18.52 -31.85 -6.83
N ASN A 192 -18.42 -33.18 -6.72
CA ASN A 192 -17.51 -33.99 -7.56
C ASN A 192 -18.12 -34.19 -8.95
N LEU A 193 -17.91 -33.20 -9.83
CA LEU A 193 -18.42 -33.14 -11.19
C LEU A 193 -17.28 -33.20 -12.22
N ASP A 194 -17.58 -33.72 -13.41
CA ASP A 194 -16.69 -33.57 -14.57
C ASP A 194 -16.53 -32.08 -14.95
N PRO A 195 -15.43 -31.69 -15.63
CA PRO A 195 -15.13 -30.27 -15.88
C PRO A 195 -16.23 -29.48 -16.60
N ARG A 196 -16.98 -30.13 -17.49
CA ARG A 196 -18.09 -29.49 -18.20
C ARG A 196 -19.26 -29.24 -17.26
N LYS A 197 -19.64 -30.25 -16.47
CA LYS A 197 -20.68 -30.09 -15.46
C LYS A 197 -20.26 -29.12 -14.35
N LEU A 198 -18.98 -29.04 -14.01
CA LEU A 198 -18.46 -28.04 -13.07
C LEU A 198 -18.65 -26.62 -13.61
N TYR A 199 -18.35 -26.39 -14.90
CA TYR A 199 -18.59 -25.11 -15.55
C TYR A 199 -20.08 -24.74 -15.54
N GLU A 200 -20.95 -25.66 -15.97
CA GLU A 200 -22.40 -25.44 -16.00
C GLU A 200 -22.97 -25.19 -14.59
N PHE A 201 -22.53 -25.95 -13.59
CA PHE A 201 -22.88 -25.74 -12.18
C PHE A 201 -22.45 -24.36 -11.69
N THR A 202 -21.18 -24.01 -11.88
CA THR A 202 -20.61 -22.73 -11.44
C THR A 202 -21.32 -21.55 -12.12
N LEU A 203 -21.63 -21.68 -13.42
CA LEU A 203 -22.38 -20.69 -14.17
C LEU A 203 -23.77 -20.45 -13.56
N ASN A 204 -24.51 -21.52 -13.25
CA ASN A 204 -25.83 -21.42 -12.65
C ASN A 204 -25.80 -20.76 -11.27
N GLU A 205 -24.83 -21.13 -10.44
CA GLU A 205 -24.63 -20.52 -9.12
C GLU A 205 -24.29 -19.02 -9.23
N LEU A 206 -23.34 -18.67 -10.10
CA LEU A 206 -22.94 -17.28 -10.33
C LEU A 206 -24.08 -16.43 -10.92
N GLN A 207 -24.89 -16.98 -11.83
CA GLN A 207 -26.09 -16.32 -12.36
C GLN A 207 -27.14 -16.07 -11.27
N THR A 208 -27.27 -17.00 -10.33
CA THR A 208 -28.20 -16.86 -9.20
C THR A 208 -27.70 -15.82 -8.21
N MET A 209 -26.41 -15.82 -7.88
CA MET A 209 -25.81 -14.89 -6.92
C MET A 209 -25.66 -13.47 -7.48
N LEU A 210 -25.31 -13.33 -8.76
CA LEU A 210 -24.97 -12.07 -9.40
C LEU A 210 -25.68 -11.96 -10.77
N PRO A 211 -27.02 -11.85 -10.78
CA PRO A 211 -27.83 -11.89 -12.01
C PRO A 211 -27.60 -10.70 -12.94
N THR A 212 -27.01 -9.62 -12.43
CA THR A 212 -26.69 -8.42 -13.22
C THR A 212 -25.47 -8.59 -14.12
N ILE A 213 -24.66 -9.64 -13.92
CA ILE A 213 -23.47 -9.91 -14.72
C ILE A 213 -23.83 -10.84 -15.88
N ASN A 214 -23.40 -10.48 -17.09
CA ASN A 214 -23.53 -11.36 -18.26
C ASN A 214 -22.47 -12.47 -18.22
N TRP A 215 -22.72 -13.51 -17.42
CA TRP A 215 -21.79 -14.61 -17.20
C TRP A 215 -21.46 -15.42 -18.45
N ASN A 216 -22.36 -15.46 -19.44
CA ASN A 216 -22.09 -16.11 -20.73
C ASN A 216 -20.96 -15.44 -21.51
N ASN A 217 -20.65 -14.17 -21.21
CA ASN A 217 -19.52 -13.45 -21.77
C ASN A 217 -18.35 -13.30 -20.78
N ALA A 218 -18.63 -13.28 -19.47
CA ALA A 218 -17.63 -13.02 -18.44
C ALA A 218 -16.87 -14.29 -17.99
N LEU A 219 -17.54 -15.44 -17.86
CA LEU A 219 -16.94 -16.67 -17.33
C LEU A 219 -16.19 -17.43 -18.43
N VAL A 220 -14.87 -17.61 -18.26
CA VAL A 220 -14.00 -18.27 -19.23
C VAL A 220 -13.76 -19.73 -18.86
N HIS A 221 -13.37 -19.98 -17.62
CA HIS A 221 -12.94 -21.31 -17.18
C HIS A 221 -13.25 -21.55 -15.70
N THR A 222 -13.34 -22.82 -15.31
CA THR A 222 -13.60 -23.26 -13.92
C THR A 222 -12.76 -24.47 -13.59
N PHE A 223 -12.22 -24.52 -12.38
CA PHE A 223 -11.35 -25.59 -11.91
C PHE A 223 -11.54 -25.81 -10.41
N TYR A 224 -11.20 -27.00 -9.91
CA TYR A 224 -11.23 -27.25 -8.47
C TYR A 224 -10.04 -26.60 -7.79
N TYR A 225 -10.28 -26.04 -6.61
CA TYR A 225 -9.21 -25.57 -5.73
C TYR A 225 -9.59 -25.77 -4.27
N ASN A 226 -8.78 -26.55 -3.55
CA ASN A 226 -9.12 -27.05 -2.21
C ASN A 226 -10.56 -27.62 -2.21
N ASP A 227 -11.36 -27.25 -1.21
CA ASP A 227 -12.75 -27.66 -1.08
C ASP A 227 -13.73 -26.76 -1.86
N GLY A 228 -13.28 -25.90 -2.78
CA GLY A 228 -14.15 -24.99 -3.53
C GLY A 228 -13.83 -24.95 -5.03
N VAL A 229 -14.26 -23.89 -5.70
CA VAL A 229 -14.15 -23.75 -7.15
C VAL A 229 -13.41 -22.46 -7.49
N GLY A 230 -12.27 -22.58 -8.18
CA GLY A 230 -11.63 -21.45 -8.85
C GLY A 230 -12.28 -21.19 -10.21
N PHE A 231 -12.41 -19.92 -10.59
CA PHE A 231 -12.93 -19.55 -11.90
C PHE A 231 -12.21 -18.34 -12.49
N GLU A 232 -12.01 -18.38 -13.80
CA GLU A 232 -11.37 -17.31 -14.57
C GLU A 232 -12.43 -16.44 -15.25
N VAL A 233 -12.24 -15.12 -15.18
CA VAL A 233 -13.05 -14.15 -15.92
C VAL A 233 -12.30 -13.56 -17.12
N LYS A 234 -13.07 -13.05 -18.08
CA LYS A 234 -12.55 -12.59 -19.38
C LYS A 234 -11.51 -11.48 -19.27
N ASN A 235 -11.72 -10.51 -18.39
CA ASN A 235 -10.83 -9.37 -18.17
C ASN A 235 -10.85 -8.91 -16.70
N HIS A 236 -9.90 -8.04 -16.33
CA HIS A 236 -9.78 -7.52 -14.97
C HIS A 236 -10.97 -6.65 -14.53
N ILE A 237 -11.68 -6.01 -15.46
CA ILE A 237 -12.91 -5.25 -15.15
C ILE A 237 -14.01 -6.19 -14.68
N ASP A 238 -14.19 -7.33 -15.34
CA ASP A 238 -15.15 -8.35 -14.92
C ASP A 238 -14.78 -8.87 -13.52
N LYS A 239 -13.49 -9.04 -13.23
CA LYS A 239 -13.01 -9.42 -11.89
C LYS A 239 -13.42 -8.39 -10.83
N LEU A 240 -13.19 -7.11 -11.11
CA LEU A 240 -13.56 -6.01 -10.20
C LEU A 240 -15.08 -5.89 -10.01
N LYS A 241 -15.86 -6.04 -11.09
CA LYS A 241 -17.33 -6.02 -11.03
C LYS A 241 -17.84 -7.14 -10.12
N VAL A 242 -17.34 -8.36 -10.30
CA VAL A 242 -17.71 -9.51 -9.48
C VAL A 242 -17.38 -9.26 -8.00
N LEU A 243 -16.15 -8.84 -7.70
CA LEU A 243 -15.72 -8.55 -6.32
C LEU A 243 -16.47 -7.39 -5.67
N LYS A 244 -16.90 -6.40 -6.46
CA LYS A 244 -17.68 -5.28 -5.94
C LYS A 244 -19.10 -5.71 -5.62
N LEU A 245 -19.76 -6.41 -6.54
CA LEU A 245 -21.14 -6.84 -6.39
C LEU A 245 -21.30 -7.97 -5.36
N SER A 246 -20.30 -8.84 -5.21
CA SER A 246 -20.33 -9.93 -4.22
C SER A 246 -20.34 -9.43 -2.76
N ARG A 247 -19.79 -8.23 -2.51
CA ARG A 247 -19.79 -7.60 -1.17
C ARG A 247 -21.19 -7.34 -0.64
N ASP A 248 -22.15 -7.10 -1.53
CA ASP A 248 -23.51 -6.67 -1.17
C ASP A 248 -24.41 -7.86 -0.78
N PHE A 249 -24.08 -9.08 -1.22
CA PHE A 249 -24.90 -10.28 -0.95
C PHE A 249 -24.25 -11.26 0.03
N ASN A 250 -22.94 -11.52 -0.07
CA ASN A 250 -22.18 -12.27 0.93
C ASN A 250 -20.67 -12.14 0.68
N ARG A 251 -20.01 -11.32 1.50
CA ARG A 251 -18.57 -10.99 1.38
C ARG A 251 -17.62 -12.20 1.39
N SER A 252 -18.07 -13.36 1.89
CA SER A 252 -17.24 -14.56 2.04
C SER A 252 -17.42 -15.62 0.94
N ALA A 253 -18.43 -15.46 0.08
CA ALA A 253 -18.77 -16.43 -0.95
C ALA A 253 -17.79 -16.37 -2.14
N ILE A 254 -17.45 -15.17 -2.61
CA ILE A 254 -16.49 -14.96 -3.70
C ILE A 254 -15.30 -14.16 -3.19
N ARG A 255 -14.09 -14.66 -3.41
CA ARG A 255 -12.84 -14.03 -2.98
C ARG A 255 -11.89 -13.82 -4.14
N ASP A 256 -11.00 -12.85 -3.98
CA ASP A 256 -9.88 -12.68 -4.90
C ASP A 256 -8.92 -13.87 -4.78
N TRP A 257 -8.50 -14.40 -5.92
CA TRP A 257 -7.51 -15.46 -5.99
C TRP A 257 -6.12 -14.97 -5.55
N ASP A 258 -5.75 -13.75 -5.92
CA ASP A 258 -4.39 -13.23 -5.68
C ASP A 258 -4.17 -12.99 -4.17
N ASP A 259 -5.23 -12.63 -3.44
CA ASP A 259 -5.22 -12.52 -1.97
C ASP A 259 -5.06 -13.89 -1.28
N LEU A 260 -5.58 -14.97 -1.89
CA LEU A 260 -5.47 -16.33 -1.35
C LEU A 260 -4.05 -16.87 -1.51
N GLU A 261 -3.43 -16.66 -2.66
CA GLU A 261 -2.06 -17.11 -2.94
C GLU A 261 -1.03 -16.41 -2.04
N GLN A 262 -1.22 -15.10 -1.78
CA GLN A 262 -0.37 -14.35 -0.87
C GLN A 262 -0.45 -14.85 0.59
N SER A 263 -1.62 -15.37 1.00
CA SER A 263 -1.80 -15.99 2.33
C SER A 263 -1.16 -17.37 2.47
N MET A 264 -1.00 -18.12 1.37
CA MET A 264 -0.31 -19.42 1.37
C MET A 264 1.21 -19.25 1.41
N ASN A 265 1.75 -18.28 0.66
CA ASN A 265 3.20 -18.01 0.62
C ASN A 265 3.77 -17.47 1.94
N THR A 266 2.92 -17.06 2.88
CA THR A 266 3.32 -16.69 4.25
C THR A 266 3.27 -17.85 5.25
N SER A 267 2.76 -19.01 4.84
CA SER A 267 2.62 -20.20 5.70
C SER A 267 3.85 -21.11 5.71
N ASP A 268 4.72 -21.03 4.69
CA ASP A 268 5.84 -21.96 4.47
C ASP A 268 7.16 -21.60 5.17
N ASN A 269 7.17 -20.63 6.09
CA ASN A 269 8.39 -20.24 6.82
C ASN A 269 8.44 -20.66 8.29
N ASN A 270 7.51 -21.51 8.77
CA ASN A 270 7.47 -21.91 10.18
C ASN A 270 7.29 -23.41 10.41
N GLU A 271 8.16 -24.23 9.82
CA GLU A 271 8.51 -25.58 10.31
C GLU A 271 9.98 -25.81 9.86
N ASP A 272 10.97 -26.26 10.63
CA ASP A 272 11.09 -26.85 11.96
C ASP A 272 12.61 -26.96 12.24
N TYR A 273 13.05 -26.83 13.50
CA TYR A 273 14.19 -27.55 14.08
C TYR A 273 14.13 -27.46 15.62
N ASN A 274 13.41 -28.43 16.19
CA ASN A 274 13.70 -29.28 17.37
C ASN A 274 15.11 -29.10 18.01
N ASP A 275 15.40 -29.31 19.31
CA ASP A 275 14.92 -30.35 20.22
C ASP A 275 15.52 -30.21 21.65
N VAL A 276 14.89 -30.86 22.64
CA VAL A 276 15.46 -31.45 23.88
C VAL A 276 16.20 -30.56 24.91
N PHE A 277 15.57 -30.39 26.08
CA PHE A 277 16.13 -30.89 27.35
C PHE A 277 15.00 -31.37 28.27
N SER A 278 14.89 -32.68 28.44
CA SER A 278 14.26 -33.31 29.61
C SER A 278 15.30 -33.46 30.72
N SER A 279 14.93 -33.14 31.95
CA SER A 279 15.24 -33.94 33.14
C SER A 279 14.37 -33.48 34.31
N ASP A 280 13.25 -34.18 34.46
CA ASP A 280 12.74 -34.79 35.69
C ASP A 280 13.11 -34.22 37.07
N SER A 281 12.05 -33.88 37.82
CA SER A 281 11.72 -34.21 39.23
C SER A 281 12.77 -33.97 40.33
N ILE A 282 12.41 -33.43 41.51
CA ILE A 282 11.80 -34.19 42.62
C ILE A 282 11.35 -33.18 43.70
N LEU A 283 10.09 -33.29 44.14
CA LEU A 283 9.60 -32.85 45.45
C LEU A 283 10.02 -33.90 46.50
N PRO A 284 10.40 -33.48 47.71
CA PRO A 284 9.39 -33.33 48.76
C PRO A 284 9.44 -31.99 49.49
#